data_AF-A0A7S4T6Z7-F1
#
_entry.id   AF-A0A7S4T6Z7-F1
#
_cell.length_a   1.000
_cell.length_b   1.000
_cell.length_c   1.000
_cell.angle_alpha   90.00
_cell.angle_beta   90.00
_cell.angle_gamma   90.00
#
_symmetry.space_group_name_H-M   'P 1'
#
loop_
_entity.id
_entity.type
_entity.pdbx_description
1 polymer ?
#
loop_
_entity_poly.entity_id
_entity_poly.type
_entity_poly.pdbx_seq_one_letter_code
_entity_poly.pdbx_strand_id
1 'polypeptide(L)'
;YLGDTIDIHCGGIDLKFPHHENEIAQSEGATGKKFCNCWLHNGFVNIGDEKMSKSKGNFLTLRGACPKPDDVRAYRYLIVTSHYRNPLSFTDAAMGAAKGALKRLDSIRSRLGSALEGYDNSKSDVEENTNEIVAVVQKELIKFQDALADDLSTPRAVASLFAVVKAAENEFKRVKKAEKDDDTDDSPPLDLCGLAAVKGAIEHMDEVFGVFYDVPKASSSSEGDGADEEDDEDGATVPPEVVELVAARAAAKDAKDWELADSLRSRIGELGFAVKDVKGGEPIVSRI
;
A
#
# COMPACT_ATOMS: atom_id res chain seq x y z
N TYR A 1 28.69 -12.61 -6.08
CA TYR A 1 27.97 -11.60 -6.88
C TYR A 1 28.37 -10.17 -6.49
N LEU A 2 28.30 -9.78 -5.20
CA LEU A 2 28.53 -8.39 -4.76
C LEU A 2 29.94 -8.10 -4.17
N GLY A 3 30.82 -9.11 -4.12
CA GLY A 3 32.12 -9.01 -3.45
C GLY A 3 32.05 -9.39 -1.97
N ASP A 4 33.17 -9.22 -1.27
CA ASP A 4 33.33 -9.64 0.14
C ASP A 4 32.73 -8.64 1.14
N THR A 5 32.54 -7.38 0.71
CA THR A 5 31.92 -6.31 1.50
C THR A 5 30.84 -5.65 0.67
N ILE A 6 29.64 -5.54 1.22
CA ILE A 6 28.47 -4.90 0.60
C ILE A 6 28.11 -3.59 1.30
N ASP A 7 27.44 -2.69 0.59
CA ASP A 7 27.05 -1.39 1.13
C ASP A 7 25.82 -1.47 2.03
N ILE A 8 24.76 -2.09 1.53
CA ILE A 8 23.46 -2.18 2.21
C ILE A 8 22.95 -3.63 2.16
N HIS A 9 22.47 -4.11 3.30
CA HIS A 9 21.74 -5.38 3.40
C HIS A 9 20.42 -5.16 4.15
N CYS A 10 19.31 -5.66 3.59
CA CYS A 10 17.96 -5.42 4.09
C CYS A 10 17.31 -6.71 4.60
N GLY A 11 16.35 -6.60 5.52
CA GLY A 11 15.49 -7.72 5.90
C GLY A 11 14.39 -7.35 6.88
N GLY A 12 13.52 -8.29 7.21
CA GLY A 12 12.58 -8.12 8.32
C GLY A 12 13.31 -8.02 9.65
N ILE A 13 12.74 -7.31 10.63
CA ILE A 13 13.36 -7.16 11.97
C ILE A 13 13.59 -8.50 12.68
N ASP A 14 12.82 -9.54 12.35
CA ASP A 14 13.02 -10.92 12.79
C ASP A 14 14.28 -11.57 12.23
N LEU A 15 14.73 -11.17 11.04
CA LEU A 15 15.96 -11.71 10.44
C LEU A 15 17.22 -11.19 11.12
N LYS A 16 17.11 -10.12 11.92
CA LYS A 16 18.26 -9.60 12.69
C LYS A 16 18.93 -10.70 13.52
N PHE A 17 18.14 -11.56 14.17
CA PHE A 17 18.66 -12.73 14.88
C PHE A 17 17.72 -13.93 14.73
N PRO A 18 18.23 -15.14 14.41
CA PRO A 18 19.66 -15.47 14.28
C PRO A 18 20.22 -15.25 12.87
N HIS A 19 19.38 -14.98 11.88
CA HIS A 19 19.75 -15.11 10.46
C HIS A 19 20.90 -14.19 10.03
N HIS A 20 20.73 -12.87 10.11
CA HIS A 20 21.77 -11.91 9.69
C HIS A 20 23.03 -11.99 10.56
N GLU A 21 22.89 -12.31 11.85
CA GLU A 21 24.04 -12.54 12.73
C GLU A 21 24.87 -13.76 12.27
N ASN A 22 24.20 -14.82 11.80
CA ASN A 22 24.86 -15.96 11.20
C ASN A 22 25.52 -15.60 9.86
N GLU A 23 24.87 -14.78 9.02
CA GLU A 23 25.46 -14.31 7.76
C GLU A 23 26.75 -13.51 7.98
N ILE A 24 26.75 -12.63 8.99
CA ILE A 24 27.96 -11.90 9.42
C ILE A 24 29.03 -12.90 9.85
N ALA A 25 28.71 -13.82 10.77
CA ALA A 25 29.68 -14.79 11.27
C ALA A 25 30.30 -15.66 10.16
N GLN A 26 29.49 -16.11 9.20
CA GLN A 26 29.94 -16.90 8.06
C GLN A 26 30.81 -16.08 7.10
N SER A 27 30.34 -14.89 6.71
CA SER A 27 31.00 -14.06 5.71
C SER A 27 32.31 -13.46 6.24
N GLU A 28 32.29 -12.90 7.45
CA GLU A 28 33.48 -12.32 8.06
C GLU A 28 34.45 -13.41 8.52
N GLY A 29 33.95 -14.57 8.97
CA GLY A 29 34.78 -15.71 9.34
C GLY A 29 35.53 -16.31 8.14
N ALA A 30 34.89 -16.39 6.98
CA ALA A 30 35.51 -16.91 5.76
C ALA A 30 36.47 -15.92 5.08
N THR A 31 36.17 -14.61 5.13
CA THR A 31 36.90 -13.60 4.36
C THR A 31 37.88 -12.76 5.19
N GLY A 32 37.68 -12.68 6.51
CA GLY A 32 38.39 -11.76 7.40
C GLY A 32 38.07 -10.28 7.14
N LYS A 33 37.02 -9.96 6.37
CA LYS A 33 36.61 -8.60 6.01
C LYS A 33 35.25 -8.30 6.62
N LYS A 34 34.95 -7.01 6.81
CA LYS A 34 33.62 -6.56 7.22
C LYS A 34 32.61 -6.95 6.14
N PHE A 35 31.51 -7.60 6.52
CA PHE A 35 30.54 -8.10 5.55
C PHE A 35 29.68 -6.97 4.96
N CYS A 36 29.08 -6.12 5.79
CA CYS A 36 28.10 -5.11 5.33
C CYS A 36 28.26 -3.76 6.04
N ASN A 37 28.18 -2.66 5.30
CA ASN A 37 28.33 -1.32 5.86
C ASN A 37 27.09 -0.80 6.59
N CYS A 38 25.90 -1.11 6.08
CA CYS A 38 24.64 -0.62 6.62
C CYS A 38 23.54 -1.70 6.56
N TRP A 39 22.87 -1.92 7.68
CA TRP A 39 21.76 -2.87 7.77
C TRP A 39 20.44 -2.13 7.93
N LEU A 40 19.46 -2.43 7.08
CA LEU A 40 18.10 -1.88 7.15
C LEU A 40 17.11 -2.97 7.51
N HIS A 41 16.40 -2.78 8.63
CA HIS A 41 15.40 -3.73 9.10
C HIS A 41 14.00 -3.12 9.14
N ASN A 42 13.04 -3.70 8.42
CA ASN A 42 11.65 -3.24 8.45
C ASN A 42 10.85 -3.85 9.61
N GLY A 43 9.91 -3.08 10.13
CA GLY A 43 8.99 -3.50 11.19
C GLY A 43 8.02 -4.58 10.74
N PHE A 44 7.38 -5.23 11.72
CA PHE A 44 6.36 -6.25 11.47
C PHE A 44 5.07 -5.65 10.90
N VAL A 45 4.28 -6.50 10.24
CA VAL A 45 2.87 -6.20 9.94
C VAL A 45 1.99 -6.87 11.00
N ASN A 46 1.10 -6.08 11.60
CA ASN A 46 0.09 -6.53 12.56
C ASN A 46 -1.29 -6.53 11.90
N ILE A 47 -2.12 -7.53 12.17
CA ILE A 47 -3.53 -7.54 11.76
C ILE A 47 -4.37 -7.29 13.01
N GLY A 48 -4.97 -6.11 13.12
CA GLY A 48 -5.57 -5.65 14.38
C GLY A 48 -4.52 -5.45 15.48
N ASP A 49 -4.86 -5.83 16.72
CA ASP A 49 -3.94 -5.75 17.87
C ASP A 49 -2.96 -6.93 17.95
N GLU A 50 -3.00 -7.88 17.01
CA GLU A 50 -2.16 -9.06 17.03
C GLU A 50 -1.12 -9.07 15.89
N LYS A 51 0.11 -9.45 16.26
CA LYS A 51 1.19 -9.73 15.30
C LYS A 51 0.76 -10.86 14.36
N MET A 52 0.98 -10.68 13.05
CA MET A 52 0.76 -11.73 12.07
C MET A 52 1.77 -12.88 12.30
N SER A 53 1.28 -14.11 12.47
CA SER A 53 2.12 -15.32 12.47
C SER A 53 1.36 -16.50 11.89
N LYS A 54 2.07 -17.37 11.14
CA LYS A 54 1.52 -18.64 10.62
C LYS A 54 0.94 -19.49 11.77
N SER A 55 1.62 -19.53 12.92
CA SER A 55 1.23 -20.28 14.12
C SER A 55 -0.08 -19.83 14.79
N LYS A 56 -0.58 -18.62 14.53
CA LYS A 56 -1.83 -18.10 15.09
C LYS A 56 -3.03 -18.25 14.15
N GLY A 57 -2.84 -18.82 12.95
CA GLY A 57 -3.89 -18.92 11.93
C GLY A 57 -4.38 -17.57 11.39
N ASN A 58 -3.76 -16.45 11.78
CA ASN A 58 -4.08 -15.09 11.32
C ASN A 58 -3.14 -14.65 10.17
N PHE A 59 -2.69 -15.61 9.35
CA PHE A 59 -1.86 -15.34 8.19
C PHE A 59 -2.77 -15.03 6.99
N LEU A 60 -2.80 -13.77 6.59
CA LEU A 60 -3.59 -13.31 5.47
C LEU A 60 -2.65 -13.06 4.28
N THR A 61 -2.83 -13.82 3.20
CA THR A 61 -2.10 -13.53 1.96
C THR A 61 -2.59 -12.21 1.38
N LEU A 62 -1.74 -11.51 0.62
CA LEU A 62 -2.17 -10.29 -0.08
C LEU A 62 -3.36 -10.55 -1.01
N ARG A 63 -3.45 -11.73 -1.65
CA ARG A 63 -4.60 -12.10 -2.50
C ARG A 63 -5.91 -12.17 -1.70
N GLY A 64 -5.86 -12.71 -0.48
CA GLY A 64 -7.02 -12.76 0.41
C GLY A 64 -7.34 -11.40 1.04
N ALA A 65 -6.31 -10.63 1.42
CA ALA A 65 -6.44 -9.33 2.06
C ALA A 65 -6.90 -8.22 1.11
N CYS A 66 -6.48 -8.30 -0.15
CA CYS A 66 -6.66 -7.27 -1.16
C CYS A 66 -7.27 -7.85 -2.44
N PRO A 67 -8.54 -8.32 -2.40
CA PRO A 67 -9.16 -9.00 -3.52
C PRO A 67 -9.48 -8.07 -4.71
N LYS A 68 -9.57 -6.75 -4.49
CA LYS A 68 -9.90 -5.78 -5.53
C LYS A 68 -8.67 -4.92 -5.87
N PRO A 69 -8.57 -4.42 -7.12
CA PRO A 69 -7.54 -3.46 -7.52
C PRO A 69 -7.35 -2.29 -6.53
N ASP A 70 -8.46 -1.69 -6.09
CA ASP A 70 -8.44 -0.58 -5.12
C ASP A 70 -7.85 -0.99 -3.76
N ASP A 71 -7.99 -2.25 -3.36
CA ASP A 71 -7.42 -2.76 -2.12
C ASP A 71 -5.89 -2.86 -2.24
N VAL A 72 -5.39 -3.35 -3.38
CA VAL A 72 -3.94 -3.48 -3.64
C VAL A 72 -3.26 -2.11 -3.59
N ARG A 73 -3.85 -1.12 -4.26
CA ARG A 73 -3.32 0.24 -4.27
C ARG A 73 -3.42 0.90 -2.88
N ALA A 74 -4.52 0.66 -2.17
CA ALA A 74 -4.68 1.13 -0.79
C ALA A 74 -3.65 0.53 0.16
N TYR A 75 -3.31 -0.75 0.01
CA TYR A 75 -2.26 -1.39 0.79
C TYR A 75 -0.88 -0.79 0.49
N ARG A 76 -0.55 -0.56 -0.78
CA ARG A 76 0.68 0.13 -1.18
C ARG A 76 0.76 1.53 -0.54
N TYR A 77 -0.31 2.31 -0.64
CA TYR A 77 -0.39 3.63 -0.02
C TYR A 77 -0.26 3.55 1.51
N LEU A 78 -0.89 2.57 2.16
CA LEU A 78 -0.77 2.34 3.59
C LEU A 78 0.69 2.11 4.00
N ILE A 79 1.44 1.29 3.25
CA ILE A 79 2.89 1.09 3.48
C ILE A 79 3.63 2.43 3.40
N VAL A 80 3.40 3.23 2.35
CA VAL A 80 4.07 4.54 2.17
C VAL A 80 3.77 5.49 3.33
N THR A 81 2.57 5.42 3.91
CA THR A 81 2.19 6.30 5.02
C THR A 81 2.79 5.90 6.38
N SER A 82 3.49 4.77 6.47
CA SER A 82 4.17 4.31 7.68
C SER A 82 5.68 4.31 7.49
N HIS A 83 6.42 4.71 8.52
CA HIS A 83 7.87 4.59 8.50
C HIS A 83 8.27 3.11 8.46
N TYR A 84 9.24 2.72 7.63
CA TYR A 84 9.57 1.30 7.40
C TYR A 84 9.99 0.57 8.69
N ARG A 85 10.60 1.28 9.63
CA ARG A 85 11.03 0.75 10.95
C ARG A 85 9.89 0.53 11.94
N ASN A 86 8.72 1.12 11.69
CA ASN A 86 7.58 1.01 12.59
C ASN A 86 6.72 -0.21 12.23
N PRO A 87 6.09 -0.86 13.22
CA PRO A 87 5.08 -1.87 12.93
C PRO A 87 3.92 -1.29 12.12
N LEU A 88 3.58 -1.92 10.99
CA LEU A 88 2.46 -1.54 10.16
C LEU A 88 1.18 -2.19 10.68
N SER A 89 0.18 -1.39 11.05
CA SER A 89 -1.12 -1.91 11.48
C SER A 89 -2.09 -2.02 10.31
N PHE A 90 -2.32 -3.24 9.84
CA PHE A 90 -3.29 -3.57 8.81
C PHE A 90 -4.67 -3.79 9.44
N THR A 91 -5.57 -2.83 9.26
CA THR A 91 -6.95 -2.86 9.77
C THR A 91 -7.91 -2.33 8.73
N ASP A 92 -9.20 -2.68 8.84
CA ASP A 92 -10.24 -2.14 7.96
C ASP A 92 -10.30 -0.62 8.00
N ALA A 93 -10.09 -0.02 9.18
CA ALA A 93 -10.06 1.42 9.36
C ALA A 93 -8.86 2.05 8.62
N ALA A 94 -7.66 1.46 8.73
CA ALA A 94 -6.47 1.92 8.03
C ALA A 94 -6.63 1.81 6.51
N MET A 95 -7.17 0.68 6.03
CA MET A 95 -7.47 0.46 4.61
C MET A 95 -8.54 1.42 4.09
N GLY A 96 -9.59 1.69 4.89
CA GLY A 96 -10.61 2.67 4.57
C GLY A 96 -10.05 4.09 4.43
N ALA A 97 -9.18 4.49 5.37
CA ALA A 97 -8.49 5.78 5.32
C ALA A 97 -7.57 5.89 4.09
N ALA A 98 -6.81 4.84 3.78
CA ALA A 98 -5.96 4.76 2.59
C ALA A 98 -6.77 4.91 1.29
N LYS A 99 -7.89 4.20 1.16
CA LYS A 99 -8.80 4.35 0.01
C LYS A 99 -9.36 5.76 -0.10
N GLY A 100 -9.74 6.37 1.02
CA GLY A 100 -10.21 7.76 1.04
C GLY A 100 -9.17 8.75 0.54
N ALA A 101 -7.92 8.59 0.98
CA ALA A 101 -6.79 9.38 0.52
C ALA A 101 -6.52 9.19 -0.98
N LEU A 102 -6.53 7.96 -1.47
CA LEU A 102 -6.36 7.66 -2.90
C LEU A 102 -7.48 8.25 -3.76
N LYS A 103 -8.74 8.16 -3.34
CA LYS A 103 -9.86 8.82 -4.04
C LYS A 103 -9.67 10.34 -4.15
N ARG A 104 -9.13 10.97 -3.11
CA ARG A 104 -8.80 12.40 -3.13
C ARG A 104 -7.68 12.69 -4.14
N LEU A 105 -6.64 11.86 -4.18
CA LEU A 105 -5.54 11.96 -5.16
C LEU A 105 -6.03 11.75 -6.60
N ASP A 106 -6.89 10.77 -6.85
CA ASP A 106 -7.45 10.52 -8.19
C ASP A 106 -8.33 11.69 -8.65
N SER A 107 -9.17 12.21 -7.75
CA SER A 107 -10.03 13.36 -8.01
C SER A 107 -9.23 14.59 -8.40
N ILE A 108 -8.15 14.90 -7.67
CA ILE A 108 -7.32 16.06 -8.02
C ILE A 108 -6.57 15.84 -9.34
N ARG A 109 -6.03 14.64 -9.59
CA ARG A 109 -5.35 14.30 -10.86
C ARG A 109 -6.28 14.44 -12.06
N SER A 110 -7.52 13.95 -11.96
CA SER A 110 -8.53 14.09 -13.02
C SER A 110 -8.85 15.56 -13.31
N ARG A 111 -9.00 16.38 -12.27
CA ARG A 111 -9.27 17.82 -12.42
C ARG A 111 -8.10 18.58 -13.01
N LEU A 112 -6.87 18.27 -12.59
CA LEU A 112 -5.65 18.82 -13.18
C LEU A 112 -5.53 18.45 -14.65
N GLY A 113 -5.79 17.19 -15.01
CA GLY A 113 -5.79 16.74 -16.40
C GLY A 113 -6.79 17.49 -17.27
N SER A 114 -8.00 17.71 -16.75
CA SER A 114 -9.04 18.47 -17.47
C SER A 114 -8.69 19.96 -17.59
N ALA A 115 -8.15 20.57 -16.53
CA ALA A 115 -7.81 21.99 -16.50
C ALA A 115 -6.60 22.34 -17.38
N LEU A 116 -5.68 21.40 -17.57
CA LEU A 116 -4.46 21.58 -18.35
C LEU A 116 -4.59 21.02 -19.78
N GLU A 117 -5.78 20.60 -20.20
CA GLU A 117 -6.01 20.13 -21.56
C GLU A 117 -5.73 21.25 -22.57
N GLY A 118 -4.78 21.02 -23.47
CA GLY A 118 -4.35 22.03 -24.45
C GLY A 118 -3.47 23.15 -23.90
N TYR A 119 -3.11 23.12 -22.61
CA TYR A 119 -2.14 24.06 -22.02
C TYR A 119 -0.71 23.66 -22.40
N ASP A 120 -0.01 24.58 -23.07
CA ASP A 120 1.39 24.40 -23.48
C ASP A 120 2.32 25.08 -22.47
N ASN A 121 2.97 24.26 -21.64
CA ASN A 121 3.91 24.73 -20.62
C ASN A 121 5.28 25.14 -21.19
N SER A 122 5.55 24.95 -22.49
CA SER A 122 6.83 25.31 -23.11
C SER A 122 7.00 26.82 -23.35
N LYS A 123 5.96 27.61 -23.09
CA LYS A 123 5.91 29.07 -23.32
C LYS A 123 5.84 29.89 -22.04
N SER A 124 5.97 29.27 -20.86
CA SER A 124 5.88 29.98 -19.60
C SER A 124 7.18 30.74 -19.32
N ASP A 125 7.28 31.99 -19.80
CA ASP A 125 8.25 32.98 -19.34
C ASP A 125 7.89 33.53 -17.94
N VAL A 126 7.37 32.68 -17.06
CA VAL A 126 6.96 33.09 -15.72
C VAL A 126 8.22 33.12 -14.87
N GLU A 127 8.66 34.33 -14.50
CA GLU A 127 9.65 34.51 -13.44
C GLU A 127 9.22 33.66 -12.23
N GLU A 128 10.02 32.63 -11.90
CA GLU A 128 9.76 31.61 -10.87
C GLU A 128 9.35 32.18 -9.49
N ASN A 129 9.52 33.49 -9.28
CA ASN A 129 9.31 34.19 -8.01
C ASN A 129 7.97 34.93 -7.85
N THR A 130 7.04 34.93 -8.81
CA THR A 130 5.75 35.66 -8.67
C THR A 130 4.50 34.78 -8.52
N ASN A 131 4.60 33.46 -8.74
CA ASN A 131 3.46 32.54 -8.64
C ASN A 131 3.42 31.84 -7.26
N GLU A 132 2.37 32.11 -6.47
CA GLU A 132 2.23 31.57 -5.11
C GLU A 132 2.15 30.03 -5.08
N ILE A 133 1.47 29.41 -6.05
CA ILE A 133 1.33 27.94 -6.11
C ILE A 133 2.68 27.31 -6.46
N VAL A 134 3.42 27.88 -7.43
CA VAL A 134 4.77 27.41 -7.79
C VAL A 134 5.71 27.48 -6.59
N ALA A 135 5.69 28.58 -5.83
CA ALA A 135 6.49 28.72 -4.61
C ALA A 135 6.14 27.66 -3.55
N VAL A 136 4.86 27.33 -3.38
CA VAL A 136 4.43 26.21 -2.52
C VAL A 136 4.98 24.89 -3.03
N VAL A 137 4.87 24.62 -4.33
CA VAL A 137 5.38 23.38 -4.94
C VAL A 137 6.89 23.23 -4.73
N GLN A 138 7.69 24.24 -5.04
CA GLN A 138 9.14 24.22 -4.86
C GLN A 138 9.52 23.95 -3.39
N LYS A 139 8.86 24.64 -2.45
CA LYS A 139 9.06 24.44 -1.01
C LYS A 139 8.75 23.01 -0.57
N GLU A 140 7.66 22.44 -1.05
CA GLU A 140 7.24 21.08 -0.67
C GLU A 140 8.07 19.99 -1.35
N LEU A 141 8.65 20.25 -2.54
CA LEU A 141 9.64 19.36 -3.16
C LEU A 141 10.94 19.28 -2.35
N ILE A 142 11.43 20.40 -1.82
CA ILE A 142 12.60 20.41 -0.92
C ILE A 142 12.30 19.59 0.34
N LYS A 143 11.15 19.83 0.98
CA LYS A 143 10.74 19.07 2.18
C LYS A 143 10.55 17.58 1.90
N PHE A 144 10.05 17.23 0.72
CA PHE A 144 9.93 15.85 0.27
C PHE A 144 11.30 15.18 0.18
N GLN A 145 12.29 15.84 -0.43
CA GLN A 145 13.66 15.34 -0.52
C GLN A 145 14.31 15.23 0.87
N ASP A 146 14.19 16.25 1.72
CA ASP A 146 14.71 16.24 3.09
C ASP A 146 14.10 15.11 3.92
N ALA A 147 12.80 14.82 3.74
CA ALA A 147 12.12 13.72 4.41
C ALA A 147 12.65 12.36 3.97
N LEU A 148 12.95 12.16 2.68
CA LEU A 148 13.51 10.92 2.18
C LEU A 148 14.98 10.73 2.58
N ALA A 149 15.76 11.82 2.62
CA ALA A 149 17.15 11.81 3.09
C ALA A 149 17.27 11.48 4.59
N ASP A 150 16.23 11.78 5.37
CA ASP A 150 16.14 11.44 6.80
C ASP A 150 15.52 10.05 7.01
N ASP A 151 16.34 9.00 6.88
CA ASP A 151 15.98 7.60 7.10
C ASP A 151 14.72 7.15 6.33
N LEU A 152 14.57 7.59 5.07
CA LEU A 152 13.44 7.24 4.21
C LEU A 152 12.09 7.54 4.88
N SER A 153 11.93 8.73 5.47
CA SER A 153 10.70 9.14 6.14
C SER A 153 9.55 9.42 5.15
N THR A 154 9.02 8.36 4.57
CA THR A 154 7.88 8.41 3.65
C THR A 154 6.60 9.03 4.27
N PRO A 155 6.29 8.92 5.58
CA PRO A 155 5.13 9.62 6.15
C PRO A 155 5.27 11.14 6.07
N ARG A 156 6.48 11.68 6.28
CA ARG A 156 6.76 13.11 6.13
C ARG A 156 6.71 13.52 4.67
N ALA A 157 7.24 12.70 3.77
CA ALA A 157 7.16 12.92 2.33
C ALA A 157 5.69 12.98 1.84
N VAL A 158 4.82 12.09 2.34
CA VAL A 158 3.38 12.10 2.04
C VAL A 158 2.70 13.39 2.52
N ALA A 159 3.14 13.97 3.64
CA ALA A 159 2.61 15.26 4.09
C ALA A 159 2.87 16.37 3.07
N SER A 160 4.03 16.37 2.42
CA SER A 160 4.35 17.32 1.34
C SER A 160 3.51 17.08 0.08
N LEU A 161 3.24 15.83 -0.29
CA LEU A 161 2.28 15.52 -1.37
C LEU A 161 0.91 16.16 -1.10
N PHE A 162 0.37 16.00 0.12
CA PHE A 162 -0.94 16.58 0.44
C PHE A 162 -0.93 18.10 0.57
N ALA A 163 0.21 18.72 0.88
CA ALA A 163 0.36 20.17 0.85
C ALA A 163 0.25 20.70 -0.59
N VAL A 164 0.91 20.04 -1.55
CA VAL A 164 0.81 20.33 -3.00
C VAL A 164 -0.62 20.11 -3.51
N VAL A 165 -1.26 19.00 -3.16
CA VAL A 165 -2.67 18.71 -3.52
C VAL A 165 -3.61 19.79 -2.98
N LYS A 166 -3.38 20.25 -1.74
CA LYS A 166 -4.20 21.30 -1.11
C LYS A 166 -4.07 22.64 -1.84
N ALA A 167 -2.90 22.96 -2.39
CA ALA A 167 -2.72 24.18 -3.19
C ALA A 167 -3.63 24.17 -4.44
N ALA A 168 -3.64 23.09 -5.20
CA ALA A 168 -4.54 22.94 -6.35
C ALA A 168 -6.03 22.92 -5.94
N GLU A 169 -6.39 22.24 -4.84
CA GLU A 169 -7.77 22.25 -4.34
C GLU A 169 -8.25 23.66 -3.97
N ASN A 170 -7.39 24.47 -3.36
CA ASN A 170 -7.70 25.85 -3.01
C ASN A 170 -7.89 26.71 -4.25
N GLU A 171 -7.04 26.52 -5.27
CA GLU A 171 -7.12 27.24 -6.52
C GLU A 171 -8.44 26.97 -7.25
N PHE A 172 -8.81 25.71 -7.41
CA PHE A 172 -10.11 25.39 -8.00
C PHE A 172 -11.31 25.89 -7.16
N LYS A 173 -11.17 25.97 -5.83
CA LYS A 173 -12.21 26.55 -4.97
C LYS A 173 -12.32 28.06 -5.13
N ARG A 174 -11.19 28.75 -5.33
CA ARG A 174 -11.11 30.20 -5.56
C ARG A 174 -11.91 30.57 -6.81
N VAL A 175 -11.64 29.90 -7.93
CA VAL A 175 -12.35 30.16 -9.20
C VAL A 175 -13.83 29.83 -9.09
N LYS A 176 -14.18 28.65 -8.56
CA LYS A 176 -15.60 28.26 -8.37
C LYS A 176 -16.39 29.21 -7.46
N LYS A 177 -15.72 29.89 -6.53
CA LYS A 177 -16.35 30.90 -5.67
C LYS A 177 -16.55 32.20 -6.44
N ALA A 178 -15.55 32.66 -7.20
CA ALA A 178 -15.66 33.85 -8.04
C ALA A 178 -16.81 33.71 -9.05
N GLU A 179 -16.94 32.57 -9.72
CA GLU A 179 -18.04 32.27 -10.66
C GLU A 179 -19.45 32.29 -10.05
N LYS A 180 -19.55 32.19 -8.72
CA LYS A 180 -20.83 32.23 -8.00
C LYS A 180 -21.19 33.60 -7.46
N ASP A 181 -20.16 34.39 -7.13
CA ASP A 181 -20.31 35.70 -6.50
C ASP A 181 -20.41 36.82 -7.55
N ASP A 182 -20.00 36.56 -8.80
CA ASP A 182 -20.00 37.52 -9.92
C ASP A 182 -20.77 36.95 -11.13
N ASP A 183 -21.87 37.60 -11.53
CA ASP A 183 -22.68 37.26 -12.72
C ASP A 183 -22.01 37.75 -14.03
N THR A 184 -20.81 38.35 -13.93
CA THR A 184 -20.02 38.84 -15.07
C THR A 184 -18.89 37.87 -15.41
N ASP A 185 -18.52 37.80 -16.70
CA ASP A 185 -17.47 36.93 -17.28
C ASP A 185 -16.02 37.30 -16.84
N ASP A 186 -15.88 38.10 -15.78
CA ASP A 186 -14.60 38.65 -15.28
C ASP A 186 -13.98 37.81 -14.14
N SER A 187 -14.46 36.57 -13.94
CA SER A 187 -13.89 35.66 -12.93
C SER A 187 -12.39 35.43 -13.20
N PRO A 188 -11.50 35.68 -12.23
CA PRO A 188 -10.07 35.55 -12.42
C PRO A 188 -9.70 34.12 -12.83
N PRO A 189 -8.97 33.93 -13.95
CA PRO A 189 -8.76 32.62 -14.56
C PRO A 189 -8.00 31.68 -13.61
N LEU A 190 -8.04 30.39 -13.92
CA LEU A 190 -7.20 29.40 -13.25
C LEU A 190 -5.72 29.74 -13.46
N ASP A 191 -4.95 29.58 -12.40
CA ASP A 191 -3.49 29.61 -12.46
C ASP A 191 -2.95 28.31 -13.09
N LEU A 192 -2.99 28.25 -14.43
CA LEU A 192 -2.58 27.07 -15.18
C LEU A 192 -1.10 26.73 -14.99
N CYS A 193 -0.23 27.74 -14.80
CA CYS A 193 1.19 27.53 -14.50
C CYS A 193 1.37 26.84 -13.14
N GLY A 194 0.72 27.36 -12.10
CA GLY A 194 0.70 26.76 -10.77
C GLY A 194 0.14 25.34 -10.77
N LEU A 195 -0.97 25.11 -11.47
CA LEU A 195 -1.57 23.78 -11.60
C LEU A 195 -0.69 22.80 -12.39
N ALA A 196 0.04 23.27 -13.42
CA ALA A 196 1.02 22.46 -14.14
C ALA A 196 2.18 22.05 -13.23
N ALA A 197 2.70 22.97 -12.41
CA ALA A 197 3.72 22.68 -11.41
C ALA A 197 3.23 21.65 -10.37
N VAL A 198 1.98 21.77 -9.91
CA VAL A 198 1.35 20.78 -9.02
C VAL A 198 1.28 19.40 -9.67
N LYS A 199 0.83 19.32 -10.94
CA LYS A 199 0.77 18.05 -11.68
C LYS A 199 2.15 17.40 -11.77
N GLY A 200 3.17 18.16 -12.18
CA GLY A 200 4.54 17.66 -12.28
C GLY A 200 5.11 17.19 -10.94
N ALA A 201 4.83 17.91 -9.85
CA ALA A 201 5.25 17.51 -8.52
C ALA A 201 4.56 16.22 -8.03
N ILE A 202 3.26 16.06 -8.30
CA ILE A 202 2.53 14.82 -7.98
C ILE A 202 3.11 13.63 -8.75
N GLU A 203 3.43 13.81 -10.04
CA GLU A 203 4.04 12.78 -10.88
C GLU A 203 5.44 12.40 -10.38
N HIS A 204 6.28 13.39 -10.07
CA HIS A 204 7.62 13.15 -9.53
C HIS A 204 7.60 12.46 -8.17
N MET A 205 6.72 12.86 -7.25
CA MET A 205 6.59 12.19 -5.95
C MET A 205 6.10 10.73 -6.11
N ASP A 206 5.30 10.44 -7.13
CA ASP A 206 4.82 9.08 -7.41
C ASP A 206 5.90 8.16 -7.99
N GLU A 207 6.97 8.69 -8.59
CA GLU A 207 8.14 7.88 -8.97
C GLU A 207 8.74 7.14 -7.75
N VAL A 208 8.58 7.72 -6.55
CA VAL A 208 8.99 7.11 -5.27
C VAL A 208 7.85 6.32 -4.64
N PHE A 209 6.64 6.88 -4.59
CA PHE A 209 5.52 6.26 -3.88
C PHE A 209 4.89 5.09 -4.64
N GLY A 210 4.90 5.10 -5.96
CA GLY A 210 4.34 4.06 -6.82
C GLY A 210 2.90 3.72 -6.42
N VAL A 211 2.02 4.73 -6.32
CA VAL A 211 0.61 4.58 -5.95
C VAL A 211 -0.34 4.89 -7.11
N PHE A 212 0.13 5.40 -8.25
CA PHE A 212 -0.72 5.69 -9.42
C PHE A 212 -0.67 4.66 -10.55
N TYR A 213 -0.16 3.45 -10.27
CA TYR A 213 -0.13 2.38 -11.25
C TYR A 213 -1.50 1.72 -11.45
N ASP A 214 -1.73 1.21 -12.65
CA ASP A 214 -2.84 0.33 -12.94
C ASP A 214 -2.52 -1.06 -12.39
N VAL A 215 -3.39 -1.57 -11.51
CA VAL A 215 -3.24 -2.93 -11.00
C VAL A 215 -3.53 -3.90 -12.16
N PRO A 216 -2.57 -4.75 -12.55
CA PRO A 216 -2.80 -5.73 -13.61
C PRO A 216 -4.01 -6.59 -13.25
N LYS A 217 -4.94 -6.74 -14.21
CA LYS A 217 -6.00 -7.73 -14.05
C LYS A 217 -5.33 -9.09 -13.92
N ALA A 218 -5.66 -9.85 -12.87
CA ALA A 218 -5.20 -11.22 -12.76
C ALA A 218 -5.52 -11.93 -14.07
N SER A 219 -4.50 -12.41 -14.79
CA SER A 219 -4.73 -13.21 -15.98
C SER A 219 -5.54 -14.42 -15.53
N SER A 220 -6.66 -14.68 -16.21
CA SER A 220 -7.37 -15.94 -16.11
C SER A 220 -6.57 -17.04 -16.83
N SER A 221 -5.29 -17.18 -16.51
CA SER A 221 -4.43 -18.24 -17.01
C SER A 221 -4.50 -19.39 -16.02
N SER A 222 -5.47 -20.27 -16.25
CA SER A 222 -5.34 -21.68 -15.92
C SER A 222 -4.24 -22.27 -16.80
N GLU A 223 -2.99 -22.16 -16.39
CA GLU A 223 -1.88 -22.91 -16.96
C GLU A 223 -0.76 -22.88 -15.93
N GLY A 224 -0.46 -24.06 -15.38
CA GLY A 224 0.69 -24.25 -14.51
C GLY A 224 1.98 -24.26 -15.32
N ASP A 225 3.02 -23.72 -14.72
CA ASP A 225 4.44 -24.06 -14.89
C ASP A 225 5.24 -22.98 -14.12
N GLY A 226 6.28 -23.26 -13.36
CA GLY A 226 6.84 -24.49 -12.86
C GLY A 226 7.53 -24.12 -11.55
N ALA A 227 7.42 -25.00 -10.56
CA ALA A 227 8.14 -24.87 -9.31
C ALA A 227 9.65 -24.96 -9.62
N ASP A 228 10.40 -23.92 -9.28
CA ASP A 228 11.75 -24.14 -8.81
C ASP A 228 11.59 -24.71 -7.39
N GLU A 229 11.84 -26.02 -7.30
CA GLU A 229 11.88 -26.80 -6.06
C GLU A 229 12.99 -26.26 -5.17
N GLU A 230 12.64 -25.53 -4.12
CA GLU A 230 13.35 -25.52 -2.84
C GLU A 230 12.38 -25.04 -1.73
N ASP A 231 11.76 -26.02 -1.05
CA ASP A 231 11.17 -25.97 0.30
C ASP A 231 10.17 -24.85 0.67
N ASP A 232 9.02 -24.80 0.00
CA ASP A 232 7.82 -24.09 0.49
C ASP A 232 6.65 -25.07 0.76
N GLU A 233 6.80 -25.91 1.79
CA GLU A 233 5.65 -26.58 2.43
C GLU A 233 4.82 -25.56 3.24
N ASP A 234 3.79 -24.97 2.62
CA ASP A 234 2.43 -24.75 3.20
C ASP A 234 1.62 -23.69 2.42
N GLY A 235 1.39 -23.97 1.14
CA GLY A 235 0.36 -23.33 0.33
C GLY A 235 -0.79 -24.29 0.01
N ALA A 236 -1.30 -25.04 0.99
CA ALA A 236 -2.37 -26.00 0.74
C ALA A 236 -3.68 -25.28 0.37
N THR A 237 -4.10 -25.42 -0.88
CA THR A 237 -5.46 -25.13 -1.33
C THR A 237 -6.46 -25.88 -0.44
N VAL A 238 -7.49 -25.18 0.05
CA VAL A 238 -8.56 -25.82 0.84
C VAL A 238 -9.22 -26.90 -0.04
N PRO A 239 -9.22 -28.19 0.35
CA PRO A 239 -9.81 -29.25 -0.46
C PRO A 239 -11.30 -28.98 -0.76
N PRO A 240 -11.80 -29.34 -1.96
CA PRO A 240 -13.21 -29.15 -2.31
C PRO A 240 -14.20 -29.71 -1.27
N GLU A 241 -13.86 -30.84 -0.67
CA GLU A 241 -14.65 -31.47 0.42
C GLU A 241 -14.80 -30.55 1.64
N VAL A 242 -13.76 -29.80 2.01
CA VAL A 242 -13.81 -28.86 3.14
C VAL A 242 -14.69 -27.65 2.79
N VAL A 243 -14.64 -27.17 1.54
CA VAL A 243 -15.50 -26.09 1.07
C VAL A 243 -16.98 -26.49 1.11
N GLU A 244 -17.30 -27.71 0.68
CA GLU A 244 -18.67 -28.24 0.75
C GLU A 244 -19.17 -28.38 2.18
N LEU A 245 -18.33 -28.87 3.11
CA LEU A 245 -18.67 -28.98 4.53
C LEU A 245 -18.91 -27.60 5.17
N VAL A 246 -18.16 -26.58 4.78
CA VAL A 246 -18.33 -25.19 5.25
C VAL A 246 -19.66 -24.60 4.75
N ALA A 247 -20.00 -24.84 3.48
CA ALA A 247 -21.28 -24.41 2.91
C ALA A 247 -22.47 -25.13 3.57
N ALA A 248 -22.38 -26.45 3.76
CA ALA A 248 -23.37 -27.24 4.47
C ALA A 248 -23.56 -26.76 5.92
N ARG A 249 -22.48 -26.39 6.60
CA ARG A 249 -22.51 -25.84 7.95
C ARG A 249 -23.21 -24.47 7.99
N ALA A 250 -22.97 -23.61 7.00
CA ALA A 250 -23.65 -22.32 6.89
C ALA A 250 -25.17 -22.51 6.73
N ALA A 251 -25.59 -23.43 5.84
CA ALA A 251 -26.99 -23.77 5.65
C ALA A 251 -27.65 -24.36 6.92
N ALA A 252 -26.94 -25.20 7.67
CA ALA A 252 -27.42 -25.75 8.95
C ALA A 252 -27.64 -24.64 10.00
N LYS A 253 -26.74 -23.66 10.08
CA LYS A 253 -26.89 -22.50 10.97
C LYS A 253 -28.06 -21.60 10.58
N ASP A 254 -28.27 -21.38 9.29
CA ASP A 254 -29.41 -20.61 8.78
C ASP A 254 -30.74 -21.32 9.08
N ALA A 255 -30.74 -22.65 9.02
CA ALA A 255 -31.87 -23.50 9.44
C ALA A 255 -32.02 -23.63 10.98
N LYS A 256 -31.11 -23.04 11.77
CA LYS A 256 -31.01 -23.16 13.23
C LYS A 256 -30.83 -24.61 13.73
N ASP A 257 -30.27 -25.47 12.88
CA ASP A 257 -29.84 -26.82 13.23
C ASP A 257 -28.44 -26.77 13.83
N TRP A 258 -28.37 -26.50 15.13
CA TRP A 258 -27.11 -26.33 15.86
C TRP A 258 -26.33 -27.63 16.02
N GLU A 259 -27.03 -28.76 16.08
CA GLU A 259 -26.43 -30.08 16.25
C GLU A 259 -25.68 -30.50 14.98
N LEU A 260 -26.32 -30.32 13.82
CA LEU A 260 -25.69 -30.56 12.51
C LEU A 260 -24.54 -29.58 12.25
N ALA A 261 -24.69 -28.31 12.63
CA ALA A 261 -23.63 -27.32 12.47
C ALA A 261 -22.37 -27.64 13.30
N ASP A 262 -22.54 -28.22 14.50
CA ASP A 262 -21.43 -28.61 15.37
C ASP A 262 -20.77 -29.93 14.90
N SER A 263 -21.56 -30.89 14.41
CA SER A 263 -21.00 -32.12 13.81
C SER A 263 -20.17 -31.82 12.56
N LEU A 264 -20.63 -30.89 11.72
CA LEU A 264 -19.89 -30.46 10.53
C LEU A 264 -18.61 -29.70 10.90
N ARG A 265 -18.63 -28.91 11.98
CA ARG A 265 -17.43 -28.25 12.50
C ARG A 265 -16.38 -29.26 12.96
N SER A 266 -16.81 -30.28 13.70
CA SER A 266 -15.93 -31.37 14.13
C SER A 266 -15.32 -32.10 12.94
N ARG A 267 -16.12 -32.39 11.91
CA ARG A 267 -15.64 -33.04 10.68
C ARG A 267 -14.61 -32.20 9.92
N ILE A 268 -14.80 -30.89 9.86
CA ILE A 268 -13.82 -29.98 9.25
C ILE A 268 -12.52 -29.96 10.06
N GLY A 269 -12.62 -30.04 11.40
CA GLY A 269 -11.48 -30.20 12.30
C GLY A 269 -10.71 -31.51 12.09
N GLU A 270 -11.40 -32.62 11.87
CA GLU A 270 -10.79 -33.92 11.54
C GLU A 270 -9.99 -33.89 10.22
N LEU A 271 -10.41 -33.04 9.28
CA LEU A 271 -9.71 -32.80 8.02
C LEU A 271 -8.52 -31.83 8.15
N GLY A 272 -8.23 -31.35 9.36
CA GLY A 272 -7.14 -30.42 9.63
C GLY A 272 -7.46 -28.97 9.29
N PHE A 273 -8.74 -28.55 9.38
CA PHE A 273 -9.15 -27.17 9.12
C PHE A 273 -10.03 -26.61 10.24
N ALA A 274 -9.90 -25.31 10.49
CA ALA A 274 -10.72 -24.53 11.40
C ALA A 274 -11.63 -23.59 10.60
N VAL A 275 -12.84 -23.36 11.11
CA VAL A 275 -13.83 -22.44 10.51
C VAL A 275 -14.19 -21.37 11.52
N LYS A 276 -14.06 -20.10 11.11
CA LYS A 276 -14.42 -18.93 11.92
C LYS A 276 -15.51 -18.12 11.22
N ASP A 277 -16.65 -17.96 11.89
CA ASP A 277 -17.75 -17.16 11.38
C ASP A 277 -17.45 -15.66 11.49
N VAL A 278 -17.75 -14.89 10.44
CA VAL A 278 -17.61 -13.43 10.41
C VAL A 278 -19.00 -12.79 10.34
N LYS A 279 -19.24 -11.72 11.10
CA LYS A 279 -20.54 -11.05 11.14
C LYS A 279 -20.80 -10.37 9.79
N GLY A 280 -21.77 -10.89 9.03
CA GLY A 280 -22.19 -10.32 7.74
C GLY A 280 -21.31 -10.70 6.53
N GLY A 281 -20.50 -11.76 6.65
CA GLY A 281 -19.65 -12.25 5.56
C GLY A 281 -19.52 -13.77 5.55
N GLU A 282 -18.80 -14.29 4.56
CA GLU A 282 -18.51 -15.72 4.44
C GLU A 282 -17.55 -16.18 5.56
N PRO A 283 -17.72 -17.42 6.06
CA PRO A 283 -16.86 -17.98 7.10
C PRO A 283 -15.42 -18.16 6.58
N ILE A 284 -14.44 -17.78 7.40
CA ILE A 284 -13.02 -17.93 7.10
C ILE A 284 -12.60 -19.37 7.45
N VAL A 285 -11.90 -20.03 6.52
CA VAL A 285 -11.36 -21.38 6.69
C VAL A 285 -9.84 -21.31 6.73
N SER A 286 -9.21 -21.95 7.72
CA SER A 286 -7.75 -22.00 7.89
C SER A 286 -7.30 -23.41 8.22
N ARG A 287 -6.17 -23.88 7.68
CA ARG A 287 -5.57 -25.16 8.09
C ARG A 287 -5.12 -25.11 9.56
N ILE A 288 -5.31 -26.19 10.32
CA ILE A 288 -4.88 -26.38 11.72
C ILE A 288 -3.56 -27.16 11.72
#